data_AF-A0A256H8F1-F1
#
_entry.id   AF-A0A256H8F1-F1
#
_cell.length_a   1.000
_cell.length_b   1.000
_cell.length_c   1.000
_cell.angle_alpha   90.00
_cell.angle_beta   90.00
_cell.angle_gamma   90.00
#
_symmetry.space_group_name_H-M   'P 1'
#
loop_
_entity.id
_entity.type
_entity.pdbx_description
1 polymer ?
#
loop_
_entity_poly.entity_id
_entity_poly.type
_entity_poly.pdbx_seq_one_letter_code
_entity_poly.pdbx_strand_id
1 'polypeptide(L)'
;RTAIVANVATMAVLLQMLIMYVTNAVHKRGGDLWMSGEAVAYVMQADHFTYLLGNHIAEFHGLLRVLTVAWLALLFASPLLLLLTGVPRAAIASLFVGMHLGMAVTMRIDLFPIVVVVGFVPFFQTAVWDAAERAVASLGWSTPLARWRARLESAARAIPSLPRRAPFSRPVAPGRLDGLRDADLTGTLAGGRVLVSTVLPYVFLVLIVLSGAQAVDYAEVPEPGEDVLEAVDMDQSWRMFAPDPTHTTRWFVAPGTLENGTERDVLRNSAVDFERPPRAEATYPTSRWRKYLGNVRSTDNENHRSYLANYLCADWNRSHETRVENVTVYQRYERADPYNGTVEAEGKVKLIEYDCSGEFVQNE
;
A
#
# COMPACT_ATOMS: atom_id res chain seq x y z
N ARG A 1 36.01 -13.97 -8.81
CA ARG A 1 35.03 -14.48 -7.82
C ARG A 1 34.05 -13.36 -7.56
N THR A 2 32.82 -13.47 -8.04
CA THR A 2 31.74 -12.53 -7.70
C THR A 2 31.45 -12.69 -6.20
N ALA A 3 31.53 -11.59 -5.44
CA ALA A 3 31.21 -11.61 -4.03
C ALA A 3 29.70 -11.86 -3.86
N ILE A 4 29.32 -12.97 -3.23
CA ILE A 4 27.93 -13.25 -2.88
C ILE A 4 27.63 -12.50 -1.59
N VAL A 5 26.69 -11.55 -1.63
CA VAL A 5 26.22 -10.84 -0.43
C VAL A 5 25.14 -11.68 0.25
N ALA A 6 25.56 -12.72 0.97
CA ALA A 6 24.69 -13.56 1.80
C ALA A 6 24.87 -13.17 3.27
N ASN A 7 23.91 -12.42 3.81
CA ASN A 7 23.86 -12.04 5.21
C ASN A 7 22.40 -11.96 5.68
N VAL A 8 22.22 -11.66 6.97
CA VAL A 8 20.91 -11.60 7.63
C VAL A 8 20.02 -10.51 7.03
N ALA A 9 20.58 -9.39 6.59
CA ALA A 9 19.80 -8.34 5.94
C ALA A 9 19.24 -8.81 4.60
N THR A 10 20.06 -9.48 3.78
CA THR A 10 19.59 -10.13 2.54
C THR A 10 18.48 -11.14 2.85
N MET A 11 18.66 -11.94 3.90
CA MET A 11 17.66 -12.92 4.32
C MET A 11 16.34 -12.26 4.76
N ALA A 12 16.40 -11.19 5.56
CA ALA A 12 15.23 -10.44 6.02
C ALA A 12 14.43 -9.87 4.83
N VAL A 13 15.12 -9.27 3.84
CA VAL A 13 14.46 -8.73 2.63
C VAL A 13 13.79 -9.83 1.81
N LEU A 14 14.48 -10.95 1.59
CA LEU A 14 13.92 -12.07 0.83
C LEU A 14 12.76 -12.75 1.57
N LEU A 15 12.87 -12.91 2.89
CA LEU A 15 11.80 -13.50 3.71
C LEU A 15 10.60 -12.57 3.85
N GLN A 16 10.77 -11.25 3.93
CA GLN A 16 9.67 -10.30 3.92
C GLN A 16 8.75 -10.51 2.70
N MET A 17 9.36 -10.68 1.53
CA MET A 17 8.61 -10.94 0.29
C MET A 17 7.93 -12.31 0.31
N LEU A 18 8.61 -13.35 0.81
CA LEU A 18 8.02 -14.68 0.92
C LEU A 18 6.83 -14.70 1.89
N ILE A 19 7.00 -14.14 3.09
CA ILE A 19 5.97 -14.09 4.14
C ILE A 19 4.74 -13.35 3.62
N MET A 20 4.92 -12.21 2.96
CA MET A 20 3.81 -11.50 2.31
C MET A 20 2.97 -12.41 1.41
N TYR A 21 3.60 -13.22 0.55
CA TYR A 21 2.88 -14.12 -0.36
C TYR A 21 2.29 -15.34 0.32
N VAL A 22 3.02 -15.96 1.24
CA VAL A 22 2.54 -17.15 1.96
C VAL A 22 1.36 -16.79 2.85
N THR A 23 1.43 -15.69 3.61
CA THR A 23 0.29 -15.19 4.41
C THR A 23 -0.91 -14.89 3.52
N ASN A 24 -0.69 -14.25 2.37
CA ASN A 24 -1.76 -13.98 1.41
C ASN A 24 -2.38 -15.27 0.84
N ALA A 25 -1.55 -16.30 0.58
CA ALA A 25 -2.00 -17.62 0.13
C ALA A 25 -2.89 -18.29 1.18
N VAL A 26 -2.47 -18.25 2.46
CA VAL A 26 -3.23 -18.83 3.57
C VAL A 26 -4.60 -18.18 3.71
N HIS A 27 -4.66 -16.85 3.69
CA HIS A 27 -5.95 -16.15 3.77
C HIS A 27 -6.86 -16.40 2.56
N LYS A 28 -6.30 -16.47 1.35
CA LYS A 28 -7.08 -16.76 0.14
C LYS A 28 -7.55 -18.19 0.05
N ARG A 29 -6.83 -19.15 0.64
CA ARG A 29 -7.24 -20.56 0.71
C ARG A 29 -8.58 -20.73 1.42
N GLY A 30 -8.91 -19.85 2.36
CA GLY A 30 -10.17 -19.87 3.10
C GLY A 30 -11.37 -19.24 2.36
N GLY A 31 -11.19 -18.68 1.16
CA GLY A 31 -12.27 -18.03 0.41
C GLY A 31 -12.77 -18.86 -0.77
N ASP A 32 -14.06 -19.11 -0.84
CA ASP A 32 -14.68 -19.96 -1.88
C ASP A 32 -14.47 -19.39 -3.30
N LEU A 33 -14.62 -18.08 -3.47
CA LEU A 33 -14.43 -17.41 -4.76
C LEU A 33 -12.98 -17.49 -5.26
N TRP A 34 -12.00 -17.56 -4.36
CA TRP A 34 -10.61 -17.79 -4.76
C TRP A 34 -10.47 -19.22 -5.28
N MET A 35 -10.96 -20.19 -4.52
CA MET A 35 -10.82 -21.61 -4.84
C MET A 35 -11.65 -22.02 -6.07
N SER A 36 -12.75 -21.34 -6.40
CA SER A 36 -13.51 -21.55 -7.64
C SER A 36 -12.86 -20.92 -8.88
N GLY A 37 -11.94 -19.98 -8.67
CA GLY A 37 -11.26 -19.21 -9.72
C GLY A 37 -11.96 -17.91 -10.10
N GLU A 38 -12.97 -17.48 -9.37
CA GLU A 38 -13.84 -16.36 -9.75
C GLU A 38 -13.50 -15.04 -9.05
N ALA A 39 -12.65 -15.09 -8.03
CA ALA A 39 -12.37 -13.95 -7.17
C ALA A 39 -11.96 -12.68 -7.92
N VAL A 40 -11.10 -12.77 -8.94
CA VAL A 40 -10.68 -11.57 -9.69
C VAL A 40 -11.87 -10.94 -10.43
N ALA A 41 -12.80 -11.73 -10.97
CA ALA A 41 -14.00 -11.17 -11.61
C ALA A 41 -14.84 -10.35 -10.62
N TYR A 42 -15.01 -10.85 -9.40
CA TYR A 42 -15.68 -10.12 -8.32
C TYR A 42 -14.89 -8.89 -7.86
N VAL A 43 -13.56 -8.99 -7.74
CA VAL A 43 -12.71 -7.83 -7.41
C VAL A 43 -12.87 -6.70 -8.42
N MET A 44 -12.98 -7.02 -9.71
CA MET A 44 -13.14 -6.01 -10.76
C MET A 44 -14.50 -5.30 -10.72
N GLN A 45 -15.51 -5.87 -10.06
CA GLN A 45 -16.80 -5.19 -9.83
C GLN A 45 -16.70 -4.06 -8.81
N ALA A 46 -15.71 -4.09 -7.92
CA ALA A 46 -15.41 -2.96 -7.05
C ALA A 46 -14.68 -1.86 -7.83
N ASP A 47 -15.36 -1.27 -8.81
CA ASP A 47 -14.79 -0.39 -9.85
C ASP A 47 -14.11 0.89 -9.32
N HIS A 48 -14.38 1.33 -8.09
CA HIS A 48 -13.57 2.34 -7.39
C HIS A 48 -12.09 1.95 -7.17
N PHE A 49 -11.74 0.68 -7.37
CA PHE A 49 -10.36 0.18 -7.44
C PHE A 49 -9.85 -0.06 -8.85
N THR A 50 -10.68 -0.06 -9.89
CA THR A 50 -10.23 -0.33 -11.27
C THR A 50 -9.97 0.98 -12.01
N TYR A 51 -9.00 0.97 -12.93
CA TYR A 51 -8.71 2.12 -13.77
C TYR A 51 -7.93 1.72 -15.03
N LEU A 52 -7.86 2.63 -16.01
CA LEU A 52 -7.16 2.42 -17.29
C LEU A 52 -7.58 1.11 -17.95
N LEU A 53 -6.67 0.15 -18.07
CA LEU A 53 -6.94 -1.13 -18.71
C LEU A 53 -7.94 -1.97 -17.90
N GLY A 54 -8.02 -1.73 -16.59
CA GLY A 54 -8.99 -2.35 -15.67
C GLY A 54 -10.44 -2.20 -16.11
N ASN A 55 -10.79 -1.01 -16.61
CA ASN A 55 -12.15 -0.68 -17.05
C ASN A 55 -12.56 -1.46 -18.30
N HIS A 56 -11.60 -1.99 -19.05
CA HIS A 56 -11.85 -2.77 -20.27
C HIS A 56 -11.74 -4.27 -20.03
N ILE A 57 -10.80 -4.72 -19.18
CA ILE A 57 -10.60 -6.15 -18.95
C ILE A 57 -11.67 -6.77 -18.05
N ALA A 58 -12.44 -5.94 -17.31
CA ALA A 58 -13.49 -6.40 -16.40
C ALA A 58 -14.56 -7.26 -17.09
N GLU A 59 -14.80 -7.05 -18.39
CA GLU A 59 -15.79 -7.79 -19.17
C GLU A 59 -15.28 -9.18 -19.63
N PHE A 60 -13.97 -9.42 -19.60
CA PHE A 60 -13.36 -10.66 -20.09
C PHE A 60 -13.25 -11.70 -18.99
N HIS A 61 -14.40 -12.20 -18.52
CA HIS A 61 -14.53 -13.16 -17.42
C HIS A 61 -13.61 -14.39 -17.53
N GLY A 62 -13.46 -14.95 -18.73
CA GLY A 62 -12.56 -16.09 -18.98
C GLY A 62 -11.09 -15.75 -18.69
N LEU A 63 -10.65 -14.55 -19.09
CA LEU A 63 -9.30 -14.05 -18.78
C LEU A 63 -9.15 -13.83 -17.27
N LEU A 64 -10.13 -13.20 -16.61
CA LEU A 64 -10.08 -12.96 -15.17
C LEU A 64 -10.01 -14.27 -14.38
N ARG A 65 -10.71 -15.33 -14.83
CA ARG A 65 -10.62 -16.66 -14.23
C ARG A 65 -9.22 -17.25 -14.35
N VAL A 66 -8.61 -17.15 -15.53
CA VAL A 66 -7.21 -17.58 -15.75
C VAL A 66 -6.28 -16.80 -14.83
N LEU A 67 -6.47 -15.47 -14.70
CA LEU A 67 -5.67 -14.63 -13.82
C LEU A 67 -5.86 -14.99 -12.34
N THR A 68 -7.07 -15.34 -11.88
CA THR A 68 -7.30 -15.85 -10.52
C THR A 68 -6.48 -17.10 -10.25
N VAL A 69 -6.58 -18.10 -11.15
CA VAL A 69 -5.88 -19.37 -11.00
C VAL A 69 -4.36 -19.17 -11.08
N ALA A 70 -3.88 -18.38 -12.03
CA ALA A 70 -2.46 -18.06 -12.17
C ALA A 70 -1.92 -17.33 -10.94
N TRP A 71 -2.68 -16.38 -10.39
CA TRP A 71 -2.30 -15.68 -9.16
C TRP A 71 -2.19 -16.63 -7.98
N LEU A 72 -3.20 -17.49 -7.75
CA LEU A 72 -3.16 -18.48 -6.68
C LEU A 72 -2.00 -19.46 -6.84
N ALA A 73 -1.77 -19.96 -8.05
CA ALA A 73 -0.66 -20.85 -8.34
C ALA A 73 0.69 -20.19 -8.00
N LEU A 74 0.86 -18.92 -8.35
CA LEU A 74 2.06 -18.15 -7.97
C LEU A 74 2.19 -18.01 -6.46
N LEU A 75 1.10 -17.65 -5.75
CA LEU A 75 1.12 -17.52 -4.29
C LEU A 75 1.61 -18.80 -3.59
N PHE A 76 1.06 -19.96 -3.97
CA PHE A 76 1.50 -21.25 -3.43
C PHE A 76 2.91 -21.66 -3.90
N ALA A 77 3.32 -21.22 -5.10
CA ALA A 77 4.66 -21.42 -5.61
C ALA A 77 5.70 -20.45 -5.02
N SER A 78 5.31 -19.45 -4.22
CA SER A 78 6.22 -18.45 -3.67
C SER A 78 7.43 -19.02 -2.89
N PRO A 79 7.37 -20.17 -2.18
CA PRO A 79 8.56 -20.77 -1.56
C PRO A 79 9.65 -21.15 -2.58
N LEU A 80 9.28 -21.42 -3.84
CA LEU A 80 10.24 -21.69 -4.91
C LEU A 80 11.15 -20.48 -5.21
N LEU A 81 10.76 -19.27 -4.83
CA LEU A 81 11.62 -18.08 -4.93
C LEU A 81 12.90 -18.21 -4.08
N LEU A 82 12.87 -18.97 -2.99
CA LEU A 82 14.06 -19.26 -2.17
C LEU A 82 14.71 -20.59 -2.51
N LEU A 83 13.93 -21.59 -2.94
CA LEU A 83 14.43 -22.95 -3.22
C LEU A 83 15.13 -23.06 -4.57
N LEU A 84 14.69 -22.28 -5.57
CA LEU A 84 15.29 -22.28 -6.90
C LEU A 84 16.46 -21.28 -6.99
N THR A 85 17.34 -21.48 -7.97
CA THR A 85 18.41 -20.55 -8.29
C THR A 85 18.52 -20.37 -9.81
N GLY A 86 19.25 -19.35 -10.25
CA GLY A 86 19.50 -19.06 -11.66
C GLY A 86 18.24 -18.68 -12.43
N VAL A 87 18.14 -19.19 -13.66
CA VAL A 87 17.05 -18.88 -14.61
C VAL A 87 15.67 -19.30 -14.10
N PRO A 88 15.47 -20.51 -13.52
CA PRO A 88 14.16 -20.89 -12.96
C PRO A 88 13.62 -19.90 -11.91
N ARG A 89 14.47 -19.44 -10.98
CA ARG A 89 14.06 -18.44 -9.99
C ARG A 89 13.71 -17.11 -10.65
N ALA A 90 14.51 -16.67 -11.63
CA ALA A 90 14.27 -15.45 -12.38
C ALA A 90 12.96 -15.51 -13.19
N ALA A 91 12.58 -16.68 -13.70
CA ALA A 91 11.32 -16.88 -14.40
C ALA A 91 10.13 -16.69 -13.44
N ILE A 92 10.15 -17.34 -12.27
CA ILE A 92 9.08 -17.17 -11.27
C ILE A 92 9.02 -15.71 -10.76
N ALA A 93 10.16 -15.11 -10.43
CA ALA A 93 10.22 -13.70 -10.03
C ALA A 93 9.65 -12.77 -11.11
N SER A 94 9.96 -13.03 -12.38
CA SER A 94 9.39 -12.29 -13.52
C SER A 94 7.87 -12.44 -13.64
N LEU A 95 7.31 -13.63 -13.35
CA LEU A 95 5.86 -13.83 -13.36
C LEU A 95 5.17 -13.00 -12.28
N PHE A 96 5.72 -12.96 -11.07
CA PHE A 96 5.20 -12.07 -10.02
C PHE A 96 5.33 -10.59 -10.41
N VAL A 97 6.48 -10.16 -10.91
CA VAL A 97 6.68 -8.80 -11.41
C VAL A 97 5.64 -8.47 -12.49
N GLY A 98 5.40 -9.37 -13.43
CA GLY A 98 4.38 -9.22 -14.47
C GLY A 98 2.98 -9.05 -13.90
N MET A 99 2.59 -9.86 -12.91
CA MET A 99 1.29 -9.73 -12.24
C MET A 99 1.15 -8.36 -11.53
N HIS A 100 2.19 -7.89 -10.84
CA HIS A 100 2.17 -6.58 -10.18
C HIS A 100 2.17 -5.41 -11.16
N LEU A 101 2.93 -5.49 -12.25
CA LEU A 101 2.85 -4.48 -13.32
C LEU A 101 1.47 -4.49 -14.00
N GLY A 102 0.86 -5.67 -14.15
CA GLY A 102 -0.53 -5.81 -14.57
C GLY A 102 -1.49 -5.10 -13.63
N MET A 103 -1.41 -5.37 -12.32
CA MET A 103 -2.17 -4.65 -11.29
C MET A 103 -1.89 -3.15 -11.33
N ALA A 104 -0.65 -2.74 -11.58
CA ALA A 104 -0.29 -1.33 -11.67
C ALA A 104 -1.02 -0.61 -12.80
N VAL A 105 -1.39 -1.28 -13.90
CA VAL A 105 -2.11 -0.65 -15.04
C VAL A 105 -3.62 -0.96 -15.06
N THR A 106 -4.12 -1.77 -14.14
CA THR A 106 -5.54 -2.15 -14.07
C THR A 106 -6.22 -1.75 -12.76
N MET A 107 -5.46 -1.62 -11.67
CA MET A 107 -5.97 -1.37 -10.33
C MET A 107 -5.28 -0.18 -9.66
N ARG A 108 -6.08 0.71 -9.09
CA ARG A 108 -5.63 1.93 -8.40
C ARG A 108 -5.21 1.62 -6.97
N ILE A 109 -4.25 0.71 -6.75
CA ILE A 109 -3.72 0.31 -5.42
C ILE A 109 -2.49 1.16 -5.00
N ASP A 110 -2.24 2.26 -5.73
CA ASP A 110 -1.19 3.25 -5.45
C ASP A 110 0.23 2.66 -5.53
N LEU A 111 1.13 3.02 -4.61
CA LEU A 111 2.55 2.64 -4.65
C LEU A 111 2.82 1.14 -4.49
N PHE A 112 1.85 0.37 -3.99
CA PHE A 112 2.08 -1.03 -3.60
C PHE A 112 2.68 -1.89 -4.74
N PRO A 113 2.12 -1.95 -5.97
CA PRO A 113 2.68 -2.80 -7.00
C PRO A 113 4.12 -2.41 -7.38
N ILE A 114 4.44 -1.12 -7.34
CA ILE A 114 5.80 -0.62 -7.65
C ILE A 114 6.78 -0.99 -6.55
N VAL A 115 6.39 -0.83 -5.28
CA VAL A 115 7.21 -1.26 -4.13
C VAL A 115 7.50 -2.74 -4.21
N VAL A 116 6.50 -3.55 -4.57
CA VAL A 116 6.68 -5.00 -4.71
C VAL A 116 7.60 -5.36 -5.88
N VAL A 117 7.49 -4.68 -7.03
CA VAL A 117 8.42 -4.84 -8.15
C VAL A 117 9.87 -4.54 -7.73
N VAL A 118 10.09 -3.47 -6.96
CA VAL A 118 11.41 -3.16 -6.40
C VAL A 118 11.86 -4.24 -5.42
N GLY A 119 10.95 -4.75 -4.58
CA GLY A 119 11.20 -5.87 -3.66
C GLY A 119 11.62 -7.17 -4.36
N PHE A 120 11.32 -7.34 -5.66
CA PHE A 120 11.78 -8.48 -6.45
C PHE A 120 13.18 -8.35 -7.02
N VAL A 121 13.77 -7.14 -7.07
CA VAL A 121 15.12 -6.92 -7.61
C VAL A 121 16.16 -7.89 -7.01
N PRO A 122 16.18 -8.17 -5.69
CA PRO A 122 17.13 -9.13 -5.08
C PRO A 122 16.96 -10.59 -5.54
N PHE A 123 15.83 -10.97 -6.13
CA PHE A 123 15.60 -12.34 -6.62
C PHE A 123 16.26 -12.59 -7.99
N PHE A 124 16.61 -11.53 -8.72
CA PHE A 124 17.36 -11.65 -9.97
C PHE A 124 18.86 -11.82 -9.69
N GLN A 125 19.37 -13.02 -9.98
CA GLN A 125 20.76 -13.43 -9.69
C GLN A 125 21.73 -12.98 -10.79
N THR A 126 23.04 -13.10 -10.56
CA THR A 126 24.10 -12.60 -11.45
C THR A 126 23.91 -12.99 -12.92
N ALA A 127 23.51 -14.23 -13.23
CA ALA A 127 23.29 -14.67 -14.61
C ALA A 127 22.25 -13.84 -15.37
N VAL A 128 21.25 -13.29 -14.68
CA VAL A 128 20.23 -12.41 -15.28
C VAL A 128 20.84 -11.05 -15.60
N TRP A 129 21.62 -10.48 -14.68
CA TRP A 129 22.28 -9.20 -14.88
C TRP A 129 23.34 -9.27 -15.99
N ASP A 130 24.11 -10.36 -16.06
CA ASP A 130 25.07 -10.59 -17.14
C ASP A 130 24.36 -10.73 -18.51
N ALA A 131 23.16 -11.33 -18.54
CA ALA A 131 22.35 -11.39 -19.76
C ALA A 131 21.78 -10.00 -20.14
N ALA A 132 21.34 -9.22 -19.16
CA ALA A 132 20.86 -7.86 -19.36
C ALA A 132 21.98 -6.93 -19.89
N GLU A 133 23.20 -7.03 -19.35
CA GLU A 133 24.36 -6.28 -19.84
C GLU A 133 24.69 -6.61 -21.29
N ARG A 134 24.66 -7.91 -21.65
CA ARG A 134 24.85 -8.35 -23.04
C ARG A 134 23.76 -7.82 -23.98
N ALA A 135 22.50 -7.82 -23.55
CA ALA A 135 21.39 -7.28 -24.33
C ALA A 135 21.50 -5.75 -24.51
N VAL A 136 21.87 -5.03 -23.45
CA VAL A 136 22.12 -3.58 -23.52
C VAL A 136 23.25 -3.25 -24.50
N ALA A 137 24.32 -4.06 -24.49
CA ALA A 137 25.44 -3.90 -25.41
C ALA A 137 25.03 -4.16 -26.86
N SER A 138 24.25 -5.23 -27.13
CA SER A 138 23.80 -5.57 -28.48
C SER A 138 22.80 -4.55 -29.06
N LEU A 139 21.98 -3.93 -28.21
CA LEU A 139 21.04 -2.87 -28.60
C LEU A 139 21.71 -1.48 -28.76
N GLY A 140 23.02 -1.37 -28.50
CA GLY A 140 23.74 -0.09 -28.59
C GLY A 140 23.37 0.93 -27.49
N TRP A 141 22.74 0.47 -26.40
CA TRP A 141 22.25 1.34 -25.31
C TRP A 141 23.30 1.62 -24.23
N SER A 142 24.50 1.04 -24.34
CA SER A 142 25.60 1.23 -23.41
C SER A 142 25.96 2.71 -23.20
N THR A 143 26.05 3.49 -24.28
CA THR A 143 26.45 4.91 -24.23
C THR A 143 25.36 5.81 -23.61
N PRO A 144 24.07 5.72 -24.01
CA PRO A 144 22.98 6.39 -23.31
C PRO A 144 22.95 6.07 -21.81
N LEU A 145 23.05 4.80 -21.43
CA LEU A 145 22.99 4.39 -20.02
C LEU A 145 24.18 4.90 -19.21
N ALA A 146 25.38 4.89 -19.77
CA ALA A 146 26.56 5.47 -19.12
C ALA A 146 26.39 6.98 -18.85
N ARG A 147 25.80 7.72 -19.80
CA ARG A 147 25.48 9.15 -19.60
C ARG A 147 24.46 9.37 -18.50
N TRP A 148 23.39 8.56 -18.47
CA TRP A 148 22.38 8.62 -17.41
C TRP A 148 22.97 8.31 -16.05
N ARG A 149 23.78 7.25 -15.94
CA ARG A 149 24.50 6.90 -14.73
C ARG A 149 25.39 8.05 -14.24
N ALA A 150 26.20 8.64 -15.12
CA ALA A 150 27.07 9.76 -14.76
C ALA A 150 26.26 10.97 -14.24
N ARG A 151 25.10 11.26 -14.84
CA ARG A 151 24.18 12.30 -14.37
C ARG A 151 23.65 12.00 -12.97
N LEU A 152 23.17 10.77 -12.72
CA LEU A 152 22.68 10.36 -11.41
C LEU A 152 23.78 10.41 -10.35
N GLU A 153 24.98 9.92 -10.65
CA GLU A 153 26.14 10.01 -9.76
C GLU A 153 26.53 11.46 -9.48
N SER A 154 26.45 12.35 -10.48
CA SER A 154 26.71 13.78 -10.29
C SER A 154 25.66 14.45 -9.41
N ALA A 155 24.37 14.11 -9.59
CA ALA A 155 23.28 14.62 -8.79
C ALA A 155 23.37 14.11 -7.35
N ALA A 156 23.70 12.83 -7.15
CA ALA A 156 23.89 12.23 -5.84
C ALA A 156 25.06 12.88 -5.07
N ARG A 157 26.14 13.24 -5.76
CA ARG A 157 27.25 14.03 -5.18
C ARG A 157 26.86 15.47 -4.83
N ALA A 158 25.84 16.02 -5.49
CA ALA A 158 25.32 17.36 -5.24
C ALA A 158 24.27 17.39 -4.11
N ILE A 159 23.69 16.24 -3.73
CA ILE A 159 22.92 16.13 -2.49
C ILE A 159 23.91 16.37 -1.35
N PRO A 160 23.74 17.41 -0.51
CA PRO A 160 24.61 17.62 0.63
C PRO A 160 24.61 16.34 1.45
N SER A 161 25.75 15.65 1.52
CA SER A 161 25.92 14.58 2.49
C SER A 161 25.59 15.21 3.84
N LEU A 162 24.53 14.73 4.49
CA LEU A 162 24.16 15.16 5.84
C LEU A 162 25.46 15.29 6.64
N PRO A 163 25.80 16.48 7.17
CA PRO A 163 27.04 16.64 7.91
C PRO A 163 27.04 15.55 8.97
N ARG A 164 28.11 14.74 8.97
CA ARG A 164 28.31 13.55 9.81
C ARG A 164 28.29 13.87 11.33
N ARG A 165 27.95 15.11 11.68
CA ARG A 165 27.77 15.74 12.98
C ARG A 165 26.72 16.84 12.87
N ALA A 166 25.44 16.49 12.79
CA ALA A 166 24.41 17.36 13.36
C ALA A 166 24.11 16.78 14.74
N PRO A 167 24.49 17.43 15.85
CA PRO A 167 23.96 17.05 17.14
C PRO A 167 22.47 17.37 17.04
N PHE A 168 21.63 16.34 16.90
CA PHE A 168 20.23 16.49 17.21
C PHE A 168 20.20 16.94 18.67
N SER A 169 19.90 18.22 18.89
CA SER A 169 19.60 18.76 20.22
C SER A 169 18.37 18.01 20.73
N ARG A 170 18.60 16.90 21.43
CA ARG A 170 17.52 16.20 22.15
C ARG A 170 17.06 17.09 23.30
N PRO A 171 15.76 17.08 23.64
CA PRO A 171 15.28 17.71 24.86
C PRO A 171 16.03 17.13 26.05
N VAL A 172 16.46 18.00 26.96
CA VAL A 172 17.23 17.67 28.16
C VAL A 172 16.43 16.69 29.02
N ALA A 173 16.84 15.42 29.05
CA ALA A 173 16.44 14.48 30.11
C ALA A 173 17.38 14.67 31.33
N PRO A 174 16.87 14.69 32.57
CA PRO A 174 17.70 15.03 33.72
C PRO A 174 18.64 13.87 34.12
N GLY A 175 19.94 14.13 34.05
CA GLY A 175 20.86 13.94 35.18
C GLY A 175 21.23 12.53 35.65
N ARG A 176 21.17 11.47 34.83
CA ARG A 176 21.57 10.11 35.29
C ARG A 176 22.64 9.38 34.46
N LEU A 177 23.28 10.02 33.49
CA LEU A 177 24.23 9.34 32.59
C LEU A 177 25.57 10.08 32.39
N ASP A 178 25.95 10.98 33.30
CA ASP A 178 27.26 11.68 33.22
C ASP A 178 28.47 10.74 33.44
N GLY A 179 28.26 9.53 33.96
CA GLY A 179 29.32 8.55 34.22
C GLY A 179 29.76 7.69 33.02
N LEU A 180 29.14 7.82 31.84
CA LEU A 180 29.48 7.00 30.66
C LEU A 180 30.26 7.75 29.56
N ARG A 181 30.71 8.98 29.85
CA ARG A 181 31.22 9.92 28.84
C ARG A 181 32.68 9.74 28.42
N ASP A 182 33.44 8.86 29.07
CA ASP A 182 34.86 8.62 28.74
C ASP A 182 35.13 7.33 27.95
N ALA A 183 34.11 6.69 27.39
CA ALA A 183 34.29 5.49 26.55
C ALA A 183 34.43 5.85 25.05
N ASP A 184 35.68 5.87 24.59
CA ASP A 184 36.17 5.65 23.22
C ASP A 184 35.22 5.95 22.04
N LEU A 185 35.51 7.06 21.34
CA LEU A 185 34.88 7.46 20.07
C LEU A 185 35.07 6.43 18.92
N THR A 186 36.02 5.51 19.06
CA THR A 186 36.23 4.36 18.16
C THR A 186 35.28 3.20 18.50
N GLY A 187 34.98 2.98 19.79
CA GLY A 187 34.00 1.99 20.27
C GLY A 187 32.56 2.36 19.91
N THR A 188 32.22 3.64 19.86
CA THR A 188 30.88 4.12 19.44
C THR A 188 30.64 3.98 17.92
N LEU A 189 31.67 4.14 17.08
CA LEU A 189 31.56 3.89 15.63
C LEU A 189 31.58 2.39 15.29
N ALA A 190 32.38 1.59 15.98
CA ALA A 190 32.37 0.14 15.85
C ALA A 190 31.05 -0.47 16.39
N GLY A 191 30.57 0.03 17.53
CA GLY A 191 29.27 -0.31 18.10
C GLY A 191 28.11 0.10 17.19
N GLY A 192 28.15 1.29 16.59
CA GLY A 192 27.17 1.71 15.58
C GLY A 192 27.20 0.84 14.32
N ARG A 193 28.39 0.39 13.89
CA ARG A 193 28.51 -0.53 12.75
C ARG A 193 27.93 -1.89 13.08
N VAL A 194 28.26 -2.49 14.22
CA VAL A 194 27.70 -3.79 14.66
C VAL A 194 26.18 -3.71 14.86
N LEU A 195 25.70 -2.61 15.45
CA LEU A 195 24.28 -2.35 15.60
C LEU A 195 23.57 -2.37 14.24
N VAL A 196 24.09 -1.63 13.25
CA VAL A 196 23.45 -1.50 11.93
C VAL A 196 23.65 -2.73 11.04
N SER A 197 24.84 -3.34 11.03
CA SER A 197 25.16 -4.45 10.12
C SER A 197 24.72 -5.81 10.64
N THR A 198 24.42 -5.92 11.93
CA THR A 198 24.18 -7.20 12.59
C THR A 198 22.90 -7.14 13.41
N VAL A 199 22.86 -6.34 14.48
CA VAL A 199 21.74 -6.35 15.44
C VAL A 199 20.41 -5.97 14.76
N LEU A 200 20.35 -4.83 14.07
CA LEU A 200 19.13 -4.37 13.41
C LEU A 200 18.60 -5.41 12.41
N PRO A 201 19.40 -5.95 11.46
CA PRO A 201 18.93 -7.02 10.58
C PRO A 201 18.34 -8.23 11.30
N TYR A 202 18.93 -8.66 12.43
CA TYR A 202 18.38 -9.77 13.22
C TYR A 202 17.05 -9.37 13.88
N VAL A 203 16.96 -8.17 14.45
CA VAL A 203 15.72 -7.66 15.04
C VAL A 203 14.62 -7.60 13.99
N PHE A 204 14.88 -6.97 12.83
CA PHE A 204 13.92 -6.91 11.74
C PHE A 204 13.51 -8.31 11.26
N LEU A 205 14.46 -9.22 11.08
CA LEU A 205 14.17 -10.60 10.73
C LEU A 205 13.21 -11.26 11.73
N VAL A 206 13.49 -11.13 13.03
CA VAL A 206 12.65 -11.71 14.09
C VAL A 206 11.26 -11.09 14.06
N LEU A 207 11.16 -9.77 13.98
CA LEU A 207 9.88 -9.06 13.90
C LEU A 207 9.06 -9.47 12.67
N ILE A 208 9.71 -9.60 11.51
CA ILE A 208 9.07 -10.07 10.26
C ILE A 208 8.50 -11.48 10.43
N VAL A 209 9.25 -12.40 11.05
CA VAL A 209 8.79 -13.77 11.28
C VAL A 209 7.66 -13.83 12.30
N LEU A 210 7.78 -13.08 13.40
CA LEU A 210 6.75 -13.01 14.45
C LEU A 210 5.44 -12.42 13.91
N SER A 211 5.51 -11.25 13.27
CA SER A 211 4.35 -10.62 12.65
C SER A 211 3.73 -11.51 11.57
N GLY A 212 4.54 -12.17 10.74
CA GLY A 212 4.04 -13.11 9.73
C GLY A 212 3.32 -14.32 10.30
N ALA A 213 3.80 -14.85 11.43
CA ALA A 213 3.17 -15.98 12.13
C ALA A 213 1.85 -15.58 12.80
N GLN A 214 1.81 -14.39 13.40
CA GLN A 214 0.60 -13.80 13.97
C GLN A 214 -0.45 -13.51 12.88
N ALA A 215 -0.02 -13.04 11.71
CA ALA A 215 -0.91 -12.71 10.60
C ALA A 215 -1.83 -13.87 10.20
N VAL A 216 -1.35 -15.10 10.32
CA VAL A 216 -2.06 -16.35 9.97
C VAL A 216 -2.57 -17.13 11.18
N ASP A 217 -2.62 -16.49 12.35
CA ASP A 217 -3.08 -17.09 13.62
C ASP A 217 -2.31 -18.38 14.00
N TYR A 218 -1.03 -18.47 13.60
CA TYR A 218 -0.20 -19.65 13.87
C TYR A 218 0.51 -19.56 15.22
N ALA A 219 0.92 -18.35 15.64
CA ALA A 219 1.56 -18.10 16.90
C ALA A 219 1.19 -16.72 17.44
N GLU A 220 1.05 -16.61 18.76
CA GLU A 220 0.90 -15.34 19.46
C GLU A 220 2.29 -14.70 19.64
N VAL A 221 2.35 -13.38 19.52
CA VAL A 221 3.58 -12.62 19.78
C VAL A 221 3.61 -12.27 21.26
N PRO A 222 4.72 -12.53 21.98
CA PRO A 222 4.83 -12.10 23.37
C PRO A 222 4.65 -10.57 23.50
N GLU A 223 4.03 -10.08 24.57
CA GLU A 223 3.71 -8.64 24.78
C GLU A 223 4.88 -7.68 24.44
N PRO A 224 6.14 -7.92 24.86
CA PRO A 224 7.23 -7.01 24.50
C PRO A 224 7.52 -6.95 22.99
N GLY A 225 7.18 -8.01 22.26
CA GLY A 225 7.26 -8.06 20.81
C GLY A 225 6.11 -7.30 20.14
N GLU A 226 4.90 -7.38 20.68
CA GLU A 226 3.74 -6.63 20.21
C GLU A 226 3.97 -5.12 20.35
N ASP A 227 4.45 -4.67 21.52
CA ASP A 227 4.80 -3.26 21.76
C ASP A 227 5.83 -2.75 20.75
N VAL A 228 6.83 -3.57 20.40
CA VAL A 228 7.86 -3.20 19.43
C VAL A 228 7.28 -3.16 18.02
N LEU A 229 6.48 -4.15 17.63
CA LEU A 229 5.81 -4.19 16.32
C LEU A 229 4.91 -2.97 16.13
N GLU A 230 4.14 -2.59 17.16
CA GLU A 230 3.30 -1.39 17.15
C GLU A 230 4.15 -0.12 17.08
N ALA A 231 5.17 0.01 17.93
CA ALA A 231 6.02 1.20 17.97
C ALA A 231 6.78 1.49 16.66
N VAL A 232 7.09 0.44 15.89
CA VAL A 232 7.78 0.56 14.60
C VAL A 232 6.87 0.34 13.39
N ASP A 233 5.56 0.25 13.61
CA ASP A 233 4.51 0.06 12.58
C ASP A 233 4.79 -1.13 11.65
N MET A 234 5.20 -2.24 12.25
CA MET A 234 5.57 -3.49 11.59
C MET A 234 4.55 -4.62 11.79
N ASP A 235 3.35 -4.32 12.29
CA ASP A 235 2.26 -5.27 12.23
C ASP A 235 1.81 -5.52 10.78
N GLN A 236 1.57 -6.77 10.42
CA GLN A 236 1.34 -7.20 9.05
C GLN A 236 0.22 -8.23 9.01
N SER A 237 -0.73 -8.03 8.09
CA SER A 237 -1.83 -8.99 7.89
C SER A 237 -1.88 -9.55 6.47
N TRP A 238 -1.43 -8.82 5.45
CA TRP A 238 -1.44 -9.23 4.04
C TRP A 238 -2.78 -9.82 3.55
N ARG A 239 -3.92 -9.31 4.03
CA ARG A 239 -5.29 -9.80 3.73
C ARG A 239 -5.96 -9.16 2.52
N MET A 240 -5.19 -8.59 1.58
CA MET A 240 -5.79 -7.85 0.47
C MET A 240 -6.71 -8.76 -0.38
N PHE A 241 -8.00 -8.40 -0.42
CA PHE A 241 -9.09 -9.13 -1.07
C PHE A 241 -9.26 -10.57 -0.57
N ALA A 242 -8.98 -10.84 0.70
CA ALA A 242 -9.10 -12.16 1.31
C ALA A 242 -9.80 -12.08 2.69
N PRO A 243 -10.45 -13.17 3.16
CA PRO A 243 -10.75 -14.39 2.41
C PRO A 243 -11.77 -14.12 1.29
N ASP A 244 -12.73 -13.23 1.53
CA ASP A 244 -13.73 -12.84 0.54
C ASP A 244 -13.26 -11.62 -0.27
N PRO A 245 -13.25 -11.70 -1.61
CA PRO A 245 -12.89 -10.56 -2.44
C PRO A 245 -13.91 -9.43 -2.27
N THR A 246 -13.42 -8.19 -2.22
CA THR A 246 -14.31 -7.02 -2.24
C THR A 246 -14.94 -6.90 -3.63
N HIS A 247 -16.25 -6.74 -3.69
CA HIS A 247 -17.01 -6.66 -4.95
C HIS A 247 -18.16 -5.65 -4.83
N THR A 248 -17.99 -4.68 -3.94
CA THR A 248 -18.99 -3.63 -3.68
C THR A 248 -18.37 -2.28 -4.03
N THR A 249 -18.90 -1.65 -5.07
CA THR A 249 -18.60 -0.29 -5.44
C THR A 249 -19.11 0.68 -4.39
N ARG A 250 -18.29 1.70 -4.08
CA ARG A 250 -18.64 2.75 -3.11
C ARG A 250 -18.23 4.11 -3.65
N TRP A 251 -19.09 5.10 -3.43
CA TRP A 251 -18.82 6.51 -3.68
C TRP A 251 -19.46 7.37 -2.60
N PHE A 252 -18.99 8.60 -2.47
CA PHE A 252 -19.41 9.55 -1.46
C PHE A 252 -20.07 10.76 -2.14
N VAL A 253 -21.09 11.28 -1.48
CA VAL A 253 -21.81 12.49 -1.91
C VAL A 253 -21.92 13.37 -0.69
N ALA A 254 -21.50 14.63 -0.80
CA ALA A 254 -21.54 15.58 0.32
C ALA A 254 -22.39 16.81 -0.05
N PRO A 255 -23.73 16.72 -0.05
CA PRO A 255 -24.58 17.89 -0.25
C PRO A 255 -24.30 18.94 0.82
N GLY A 256 -24.00 20.15 0.37
CA GLY A 256 -23.90 21.34 1.20
C GLY A 256 -24.97 22.34 0.83
N THR A 257 -25.71 22.82 1.82
CA THR A 257 -26.69 23.91 1.68
C THR A 257 -25.94 25.24 1.77
N LEU A 258 -26.02 26.04 0.71
CA LEU A 258 -25.38 27.35 0.63
C LEU A 258 -26.26 28.45 1.24
N GLU A 259 -25.66 29.60 1.60
CA GLU A 259 -26.36 30.77 2.18
C GLU A 259 -27.53 31.29 1.32
N ASN A 260 -27.48 31.06 0.00
CA ASN A 260 -28.53 31.44 -0.94
C ASN A 260 -29.66 30.38 -1.07
N GLY A 261 -29.61 29.32 -0.26
CA GLY A 261 -30.56 28.20 -0.27
C GLY A 261 -30.34 27.16 -1.36
N THR A 262 -29.32 27.32 -2.23
CA THR A 262 -28.99 26.30 -3.24
C THR A 262 -28.15 25.17 -2.64
N GLU A 263 -28.27 23.96 -3.19
CA GLU A 263 -27.45 22.81 -2.79
C GLU A 263 -26.36 22.50 -3.81
N ARG A 264 -25.18 22.12 -3.31
CA ARG A 264 -24.05 21.69 -4.13
C ARG A 264 -23.32 20.53 -3.47
N ASP A 265 -22.80 19.58 -4.24
CA ASP A 265 -21.88 18.59 -3.70
C ASP A 265 -20.53 19.29 -3.42
N VAL A 266 -20.24 19.56 -2.15
CA VAL A 266 -19.05 20.32 -1.74
C VAL A 266 -17.76 19.49 -1.78
N LEU A 267 -17.86 18.15 -1.85
CA LEU A 267 -16.70 17.27 -2.03
C LEU A 267 -16.22 17.27 -3.49
N ARG A 268 -17.15 17.27 -4.44
CA ARG A 268 -16.85 17.19 -5.89
C ARG A 268 -16.95 18.54 -6.62
N ASN A 269 -17.47 19.57 -5.95
CA ASN A 269 -17.83 20.85 -6.54
C ASN A 269 -18.76 20.70 -7.77
N SER A 270 -19.79 19.86 -7.66
CA SER A 270 -20.73 19.53 -8.74
C SER A 270 -22.18 19.60 -8.27
N ALA A 271 -23.15 19.44 -9.17
CA ALA A 271 -24.53 19.19 -8.78
C ALA A 271 -24.60 17.96 -7.84
N VAL A 272 -25.55 17.99 -6.91
CA VAL A 272 -25.83 16.85 -6.03
C VAL A 272 -26.44 15.75 -6.87
N ASP A 273 -25.74 14.61 -6.92
CA ASP A 273 -26.18 13.42 -7.62
C ASP A 273 -25.81 12.20 -6.79
N PHE A 274 -26.82 11.38 -6.50
CA PHE A 274 -26.69 10.16 -5.73
C PHE A 274 -26.60 8.91 -6.61
N GLU A 275 -26.89 8.99 -7.90
CA GLU A 275 -26.87 7.85 -8.81
C GLU A 275 -25.47 7.23 -8.94
N ARG A 276 -25.41 5.98 -9.37
CA ARG A 276 -24.13 5.28 -9.59
C ARG A 276 -23.32 6.06 -10.64
N PRO A 277 -22.12 6.56 -10.28
CA PRO A 277 -21.28 7.25 -11.23
C PRO A 277 -20.82 6.27 -12.32
N PRO A 278 -20.73 6.68 -13.59
CA PRO A 278 -20.19 5.82 -14.67
C PRO A 278 -18.74 5.37 -14.42
N ARG A 279 -18.00 6.13 -13.59
CA ARG A 279 -16.60 5.90 -13.23
C ARG A 279 -16.40 6.19 -11.74
N ALA A 280 -16.59 5.18 -10.89
CA ALA A 280 -16.49 5.36 -9.44
C ALA A 280 -15.07 5.74 -8.99
N GLU A 281 -14.04 5.27 -9.67
CA GLU A 281 -12.64 5.60 -9.38
C GLU A 281 -12.34 7.09 -9.52
N ALA A 282 -13.11 7.79 -10.36
CA ALA A 282 -12.99 9.23 -10.60
C ALA A 282 -13.62 10.08 -9.51
N THR A 283 -14.49 9.50 -8.67
CA THR A 283 -15.12 10.21 -7.55
C THR A 283 -14.16 10.49 -6.40
N TYR A 284 -12.97 9.86 -6.42
CA TYR A 284 -11.91 10.07 -5.46
C TYR A 284 -10.78 10.91 -6.06
N PRO A 285 -10.45 12.08 -5.46
CA PRO A 285 -9.35 12.91 -5.96
C PRO A 285 -8.03 12.14 -6.05
N THR A 286 -7.70 11.38 -5.00
CA THR A 286 -6.49 10.54 -4.93
C THR A 286 -6.78 9.19 -4.29
N SER A 287 -5.86 8.23 -4.45
CA SER A 287 -5.90 6.95 -3.72
C SER A 287 -5.86 7.16 -2.20
N ARG A 288 -5.18 8.22 -1.73
CA ARG A 288 -5.16 8.61 -0.31
C ARG A 288 -6.52 9.09 0.16
N TRP A 289 -7.22 9.90 -0.63
CA TRP A 289 -8.61 10.28 -0.34
C TRP A 289 -9.53 9.06 -0.25
N ARG A 290 -9.40 8.08 -1.16
CA ARG A 290 -10.17 6.83 -1.08
C ARG A 290 -9.87 6.04 0.20
N LYS A 291 -8.60 5.95 0.61
CA LYS A 291 -8.21 5.29 1.87
C LYS A 291 -8.77 6.02 3.09
N TYR A 292 -8.65 7.35 3.11
CA TYR A 292 -9.19 8.21 4.17
C TYR A 292 -10.72 8.08 4.29
N LEU A 293 -11.45 8.20 3.18
CA LEU A 293 -12.91 8.04 3.16
C LEU A 293 -13.33 6.60 3.55
N GLY A 294 -12.50 5.60 3.23
CA GLY A 294 -12.65 4.24 3.76
C GLY A 294 -12.64 4.19 5.29
N ASN A 295 -11.77 4.97 5.94
CA ASN A 295 -11.70 5.08 7.40
C ASN A 295 -12.89 5.89 7.96
N VAL A 296 -13.28 6.99 7.32
CA VAL A 296 -14.46 7.82 7.70
C VAL A 296 -15.74 6.99 7.75
N ARG A 297 -15.88 6.04 6.82
CA ARG A 297 -17.02 5.11 6.77
C ARG A 297 -17.02 4.08 7.91
N SER A 298 -15.86 3.75 8.50
CA SER A 298 -15.78 2.77 9.57
C SER A 298 -16.61 3.20 10.79
N THR A 299 -17.22 2.26 11.51
CA THR A 299 -18.11 2.54 12.64
C THR A 299 -17.37 3.16 13.82
N ASP A 300 -16.11 2.76 14.02
CA ASP A 300 -15.35 3.08 15.22
C ASP A 300 -14.63 4.43 15.12
N ASN A 301 -15.03 5.27 14.17
CA ASN A 301 -14.29 6.47 13.82
C ASN A 301 -15.16 7.71 13.58
N GLU A 302 -16.04 8.00 14.54
CA GLU A 302 -16.95 9.15 14.49
C GLU A 302 -16.22 10.49 14.37
N ASN A 303 -15.09 10.64 15.07
CA ASN A 303 -14.24 11.84 15.01
C ASN A 303 -13.82 12.17 13.58
N HIS A 304 -13.44 11.17 12.78
CA HIS A 304 -13.02 11.42 11.39
C HIS A 304 -14.16 11.91 10.50
N ARG A 305 -15.43 11.61 10.82
CA ARG A 305 -16.59 12.15 10.10
C ARG A 305 -16.75 13.65 10.36
N SER A 306 -16.60 14.07 11.61
CA SER A 306 -16.57 15.49 11.99
C SER A 306 -15.39 16.22 11.36
N TYR A 307 -14.21 15.60 11.31
CA TYR A 307 -13.02 16.18 10.68
C TYR A 307 -13.20 16.40 9.19
N LEU A 308 -13.78 15.41 8.49
CA LEU A 308 -14.11 15.55 7.07
C LEU A 308 -15.12 16.67 6.86
N ALA A 309 -16.23 16.69 7.60
CA ALA A 309 -17.29 17.67 7.40
C ALA A 309 -16.80 19.11 7.68
N ASN A 310 -16.06 19.31 8.77
CA ASN A 310 -15.45 20.59 9.09
C ASN A 310 -14.44 21.04 8.01
N TYR A 311 -13.60 20.12 7.52
CA TYR A 311 -12.70 20.39 6.40
C TYR A 311 -13.47 20.84 5.15
N LEU A 312 -14.56 20.16 4.78
CA LEU A 312 -15.38 20.51 3.62
C LEU A 312 -16.00 21.90 3.75
N CYS A 313 -16.54 22.23 4.93
CA CYS A 313 -17.02 23.59 5.23
C CYS A 313 -15.90 24.63 5.05
N ALA A 314 -14.75 24.40 5.67
CA ALA A 314 -13.63 25.34 5.65
C ALA A 314 -13.02 25.52 4.25
N ASP A 315 -12.89 24.43 3.49
CA ASP A 315 -12.32 24.44 2.14
C ASP A 315 -13.23 25.13 1.13
N TRP A 316 -14.54 24.85 1.18
CA TRP A 316 -15.55 25.54 0.37
C TRP A 316 -15.55 27.04 0.67
N ASN A 317 -15.68 27.40 1.95
CA ASN A 317 -15.79 28.78 2.41
C ASN A 317 -14.51 29.62 2.22
N ARG A 318 -13.37 28.98 1.98
CA ARG A 318 -12.11 29.66 1.64
C ARG A 318 -12.06 30.08 0.17
N SER A 319 -12.74 29.34 -0.70
CA SER A 319 -12.56 29.44 -2.16
C SER A 319 -13.78 29.95 -2.92
N HIS A 320 -14.96 30.01 -2.28
CA HIS A 320 -16.21 30.43 -2.90
C HIS A 320 -16.82 31.64 -2.19
N GLU A 321 -17.48 32.51 -2.96
CA GLU A 321 -18.15 33.71 -2.44
C GLU A 321 -19.40 33.35 -1.62
N THR A 322 -20.23 32.43 -2.11
CA THR A 322 -21.39 31.93 -1.37
C THR A 322 -20.96 30.82 -0.44
N ARG A 323 -21.13 31.03 0.87
CA ARG A 323 -20.68 30.09 1.88
C ARG A 323 -21.63 28.90 1.99
N VAL A 324 -21.11 27.78 2.48
CA VAL A 324 -21.87 26.61 2.90
C VAL A 324 -22.19 26.73 4.39
N GLU A 325 -23.44 26.47 4.75
CA GLU A 325 -23.97 26.55 6.11
C GLU A 325 -24.11 25.17 6.76
N ASN A 326 -24.55 24.17 6.01
CA ASN A 326 -24.68 22.78 6.49
C ASN A 326 -24.11 21.84 5.44
N VAL A 327 -23.35 20.82 5.87
CA VAL A 327 -22.88 19.71 5.04
C VAL A 327 -23.40 18.40 5.60
N THR A 328 -24.07 17.61 4.77
CA THR A 328 -24.36 16.22 5.08
C THR A 328 -23.50 15.30 4.22
N VAL A 329 -22.82 14.31 4.82
CA VAL A 329 -22.01 13.35 4.06
C VAL A 329 -22.75 12.02 3.98
N TYR A 330 -22.94 11.54 2.76
CA TYR A 330 -23.51 10.23 2.47
C TYR A 330 -22.48 9.32 1.82
N GLN A 331 -22.62 8.02 2.12
CA GLN A 331 -21.98 6.95 1.39
C GLN A 331 -23.03 6.16 0.62
N ARG A 332 -22.82 6.02 -0.68
CA ARG A 332 -23.58 5.09 -1.52
C ARG A 332 -22.77 3.82 -1.74
N TYR A 333 -23.46 2.71 -1.90
CA TYR A 333 -22.85 1.48 -2.38
C TYR A 333 -23.76 0.74 -3.34
N GLU A 334 -23.14 -0.05 -4.19
CA GLU A 334 -23.79 -1.00 -5.08
C GLU A 334 -22.93 -2.25 -5.18
N ARG A 335 -23.58 -3.41 -5.16
CA ARG A 335 -23.01 -4.74 -5.33
C ARG A 335 -23.73 -5.39 -6.48
N ALA A 336 -23.00 -5.75 -7.52
CA ALA A 336 -23.53 -6.42 -8.70
C ALA A 336 -22.78 -7.74 -8.93
N ASP A 337 -23.49 -8.73 -9.46
CA ASP A 337 -22.89 -9.97 -9.93
C ASP A 337 -22.15 -9.73 -11.26
N PRO A 338 -20.87 -10.15 -11.40
CA PRO A 338 -20.09 -9.88 -12.60
C PRO A 338 -20.65 -10.53 -13.86
N TYR A 339 -21.30 -11.69 -13.77
CA TYR A 339 -21.67 -12.50 -14.94
C TYR A 339 -23.02 -12.13 -15.52
N ASN A 340 -23.98 -11.78 -14.67
CA ASN A 340 -25.34 -11.46 -15.10
C ASN A 340 -25.69 -9.97 -14.92
N GLY A 341 -24.86 -9.18 -14.22
CA GLY A 341 -25.07 -7.76 -13.99
C GLY A 341 -26.20 -7.41 -13.03
N THR A 342 -26.78 -8.40 -12.34
CA THR A 342 -27.85 -8.18 -11.37
C THR A 342 -27.31 -7.42 -10.17
N VAL A 343 -27.98 -6.35 -9.79
CA VAL A 343 -27.71 -5.63 -8.54
C VAL A 343 -28.26 -6.45 -7.38
N GLU A 344 -27.35 -7.03 -6.60
CA GLU A 344 -27.68 -7.87 -5.45
C GLU A 344 -27.98 -7.04 -4.20
N ALA A 345 -27.30 -5.90 -4.06
CA ALA A 345 -27.50 -4.98 -2.95
C ALA A 345 -27.06 -3.56 -3.32
N GLU A 346 -27.87 -2.58 -2.97
CA GLU A 346 -27.49 -1.17 -3.02
C GLU A 346 -28.01 -0.43 -1.80
N GLY A 347 -27.47 0.76 -1.53
CA GLY A 347 -27.96 1.55 -0.42
C GLY A 347 -27.33 2.93 -0.30
N LYS A 348 -27.91 3.71 0.62
CA LYS A 348 -27.47 5.04 1.01
C LYS A 348 -27.35 5.10 2.53
N VAL A 349 -26.17 5.41 3.01
CA VAL A 349 -25.86 5.55 4.44
C VAL A 349 -25.50 7.01 4.72
N LYS A 350 -26.24 7.66 5.63
CA LYS A 350 -25.86 8.98 6.16
C LYS A 350 -24.74 8.78 7.18
N LEU A 351 -23.60 9.42 6.96
CA LEU A 351 -22.45 9.32 7.86
C LEU A 351 -22.47 10.41 8.93
N ILE A 352 -22.72 11.65 8.52
CA ILE A 352 -22.78 12.81 9.41
C ILE A 352 -23.60 13.93 8.75
N GLU A 353 -24.27 14.73 9.57
CA GLU A 353 -24.77 16.06 9.22
C GLU A 353 -24.08 17.06 10.15
N TYR A 354 -23.59 18.16 9.58
CA TYR A 354 -22.71 19.08 10.27
C TYR A 354 -23.06 20.52 9.91
N ASP A 355 -23.30 21.33 10.93
CA ASP A 355 -23.44 22.78 10.81
C ASP A 355 -22.04 23.40 10.73
N CYS A 356 -21.76 24.14 9.67
CA CYS A 356 -20.47 24.79 9.43
C CYS A 356 -20.16 25.92 10.41
N SER A 357 -21.14 26.37 11.21
CA SER A 357 -20.95 27.26 12.37
C SER A 357 -20.74 26.50 13.69
N GLY A 358 -20.94 25.18 13.69
CA GLY A 358 -20.81 24.31 14.85
C GLY A 358 -19.38 24.14 15.34
N GLU A 359 -19.26 23.71 16.60
CA GLU A 359 -17.97 23.46 17.22
C GLU A 359 -17.21 22.33 16.50
N PHE A 360 -15.90 22.48 16.39
CA PHE A 360 -15.04 21.42 15.88
C PHE A 360 -14.83 20.37 16.97
N VAL A 361 -15.63 19.30 16.93
CA VAL A 361 -15.55 18.22 17.91
C VAL A 361 -14.34 17.34 17.61
N GLN A 362 -13.26 17.51 18.39
CA GLN A 362 -12.20 16.52 18.56
C GLN A 362 -12.45 15.81 19.89
N ASN A 363 -13.11 14.65 19.90
CA ASN A 363 -13.10 13.83 21.11
C ASN A 363 -11.73 13.15 21.19
N GLU A 364 -11.01 13.35 22.31
CA GLU A 364 -9.70 12.73 22.58
C GLU A 364 -9.76 11.19 22.58
#